data_AF-A0A965CT27-F1
#
_entry.id   AF-A0A965CT27-F1
#
_cell.length_a   1.000
_cell.length_b   1.000
_cell.length_c   1.000
_cell.angle_alpha   90.00
_cell.angle_beta   90.00
_cell.angle_gamma   90.00
#
_symmetry.space_group_name_H-M   'P 1'
#
loop_
_entity.id
_entity.type
_entity.pdbx_description
1 polymer ?
#
loop_
_entity_poly.entity_id
_entity_poly.type
_entity_poly.pdbx_seq_one_letter_code
_entity_poly.pdbx_strand_id
1 'polypeptide(L)'
;NLPSGEDNLSSPITSGKILLNGGTLKIQEPLILERDQIETEGGRLVLQKGAVLNQGAFLKLDNGTLELGDNLTLVDSNLQSEQARLKLLDNVSLIIPAAVSFREIQLQQKTLALDSSVTSLTVTEPLLIDHAEAGIIRNQVEIDFQGGLKLDQGGVFELDDASKIKINALSLNGGLLKVTANTNVSYSQNTEITVSSPSILEMDENLDLHFQTLSLSSDLQLRFGSETTVLRVNRLVLSGDSKLSGNNKSKLIAAFPDLTQTASSQLSLENIKLEIEQCLDADSQERIILLDGGVLEIGNVQELTGTQELVGEVLCPVKLNQAKICINDDVTIKGDLILNGDAEIHIAPLKTLFYQGPNKFNLTGKHLSILGGGSFVSNQGFQNGIGLNDNLSKLSIGASGTSISHVSITSPDGAILEVKKTWVNECNQGDGEGNAGGIIEKLEHLGGFQFDLESESRLTLNDHLRILDNQTVTFGGTGGGNLVLGDNASLAGTLLLNA
;
A
#
# COMPACT_ATOMS: atom_id res chain seq x y z
N ASN A 1 75.22 50.48 -11.16
CA ASN A 1 74.37 49.68 -10.26
C ASN A 1 73.26 50.54 -9.69
N LEU A 2 72.05 50.38 -10.22
CA LEU A 2 70.80 50.44 -9.44
C LEU A 2 70.78 49.23 -8.44
N PRO A 3 69.86 49.13 -7.45
CA PRO A 3 68.59 49.88 -7.32
C PRO A 3 68.32 50.42 -5.87
N SER A 4 67.54 51.50 -5.72
CA SER A 4 66.11 51.58 -5.35
C SER A 4 65.77 51.35 -3.87
N GLY A 5 65.09 52.33 -3.28
CA GLY A 5 64.29 52.19 -2.07
C GLY A 5 63.21 53.27 -2.10
N GLU A 6 62.15 53.04 -2.87
CA GLU A 6 60.92 53.81 -2.78
C GLU A 6 60.18 53.37 -1.52
N ASP A 7 59.94 54.32 -0.62
CA ASP A 7 58.88 54.25 0.38
C ASP A 7 57.55 54.12 -0.35
N ASN A 8 56.93 52.93 -0.27
CA ASN A 8 55.52 52.76 -0.60
C ASN A 8 54.80 52.36 0.69
N LEU A 9 54.26 53.36 1.37
CA LEU A 9 53.21 53.17 2.38
C LEU A 9 51.99 52.53 1.69
N SER A 10 51.86 51.21 1.75
CA SER A 10 50.55 50.58 1.67
C SER A 10 49.99 50.48 3.09
N SER A 11 49.21 51.48 3.49
CA SER A 11 48.27 51.28 4.61
C SER A 11 47.45 50.00 4.33
N PRO A 12 47.27 49.11 5.32
CA PRO A 12 46.46 47.92 5.13
C PRO A 12 45.03 48.37 4.83
N ILE A 13 44.42 47.76 3.80
CA ILE A 13 43.02 47.98 3.45
C ILE A 13 42.19 47.65 4.70
N THR A 14 41.57 48.66 5.30
CA THR A 14 40.65 48.47 6.43
C THR A 14 39.30 48.07 5.84
N SER A 15 38.90 46.82 6.03
CA SER A 15 37.55 46.37 5.73
C SER A 15 36.55 47.07 6.66
N GLY A 16 35.47 47.60 6.11
CA GLY A 16 34.34 48.17 6.84
C GLY A 16 33.42 47.07 7.38
N LYS A 17 32.76 47.33 8.51
CA LYS A 17 31.74 46.44 9.10
C LYS A 17 30.46 47.21 9.41
N ILE A 18 29.33 46.70 8.91
CA ILE A 18 27.99 47.11 9.33
C ILE A 18 27.42 46.02 10.23
N LEU A 19 27.01 46.40 11.43
CA LEU A 19 26.30 45.52 12.37
C LEU A 19 24.86 45.99 12.55
N LEU A 20 23.91 45.11 12.29
CA LEU A 20 22.47 45.32 12.48
C LEU A 20 22.01 44.52 13.68
N ASN A 21 22.08 45.13 14.87
CA ASN A 21 21.58 44.57 16.12
C ASN A 21 20.05 44.77 16.20
N GLY A 22 19.31 44.01 15.40
CA GLY A 22 17.90 44.22 15.13
C GLY A 22 17.63 45.36 14.11
N GLY A 23 16.37 45.80 14.04
CA GLY A 23 15.94 46.90 13.16
C GLY A 23 15.87 46.53 11.68
N THR A 24 15.85 47.54 10.80
CA THR A 24 15.80 47.35 9.34
C THR A 24 16.81 48.26 8.65
N LEU A 25 17.70 47.66 7.86
CA LEU A 25 18.48 48.38 6.85
C LEU A 25 17.86 48.13 5.48
N LYS A 26 17.46 49.21 4.81
CA LYS A 26 16.89 49.15 3.47
C LYS A 26 17.81 49.86 2.50
N ILE A 27 18.27 49.12 1.49
CA ILE A 27 19.10 49.62 0.40
C ILE A 27 18.24 49.60 -0.87
N GLN A 28 18.06 50.78 -1.45
CA GLN A 28 17.19 50.97 -2.62
C GLN A 28 17.95 50.88 -3.94
N GLU A 29 19.27 51.09 -3.89
CA GLU A 29 20.20 50.97 -5.00
C GLU A 29 20.92 49.61 -4.97
N PRO A 30 21.54 49.16 -6.07
CA PRO A 30 22.36 47.95 -6.06
C PRO A 30 23.46 48.04 -4.99
N LEU A 31 23.55 47.05 -4.12
CA LEU A 31 24.63 46.97 -3.13
C LEU A 31 25.85 46.28 -3.76
N ILE A 32 27.01 46.93 -3.71
CA ILE A 32 28.30 46.31 -4.01
C ILE A 32 29.10 46.28 -2.71
N LEU A 33 29.53 45.08 -2.29
CA LEU A 33 30.31 44.88 -1.07
C LEU A 33 31.70 44.35 -1.44
N GLU A 34 32.74 45.07 -1.04
CA GLU A 34 34.13 44.84 -1.44
C GLU A 34 35.03 44.72 -0.22
N ARG A 35 35.49 43.50 0.13
CA ARG A 35 36.26 43.22 1.37
C ARG A 35 35.51 43.53 2.69
N ASP A 36 34.34 44.14 2.62
CA ASP A 36 33.55 44.60 3.75
C ASP A 36 32.64 43.50 4.33
N GLN A 37 32.11 43.76 5.52
CA GLN A 37 31.24 42.83 6.24
C GLN A 37 29.89 43.46 6.59
N ILE A 38 28.82 42.69 6.43
CA ILE A 38 27.50 42.99 6.99
C ILE A 38 27.08 41.84 7.88
N GLU A 39 26.70 42.14 9.12
CA GLU A 39 26.18 41.17 10.08
C GLU A 39 24.81 41.60 10.58
N THR A 40 23.80 40.74 10.47
CA THR A 40 22.48 40.95 11.07
C THR A 40 22.34 40.05 12.29
N GLU A 41 22.26 40.61 13.50
CA GLU A 41 21.91 39.89 14.73
C GLU A 41 20.39 39.98 14.92
N GLY A 42 19.62 39.19 14.16
CA GLY A 42 18.15 39.21 14.13
C GLY A 42 17.53 40.37 13.35
N GLY A 43 18.34 41.27 12.78
CA GLY A 43 17.89 42.41 11.97
C GLY A 43 17.31 42.02 10.60
N ARG A 44 16.65 42.98 9.95
CA ARG A 44 16.13 42.84 8.57
C ARG A 44 17.00 43.63 7.58
N LEU A 45 17.58 42.94 6.61
CA LEU A 45 18.31 43.53 5.49
C LEU A 45 17.45 43.46 4.22
N VAL A 46 17.10 44.61 3.67
CA VAL A 46 16.26 44.73 2.47
C VAL A 46 17.10 45.26 1.32
N LEU A 47 17.29 44.45 0.29
CA LEU A 47 18.08 44.77 -0.91
C LEU A 47 17.15 44.86 -2.11
N GLN A 48 16.60 46.05 -2.37
CA GLN A 48 15.57 46.22 -3.41
C GLN A 48 16.10 46.01 -4.84
N LYS A 49 17.41 46.19 -5.04
CA LYS A 49 18.11 46.04 -6.31
C LYS A 49 19.24 45.02 -6.23
N GLY A 50 19.08 44.03 -5.34
CA GLY A 50 20.02 42.92 -5.20
C GLY A 50 21.37 43.35 -4.62
N ALA A 51 22.33 42.44 -4.70
CA ALA A 51 23.70 42.71 -4.27
C ALA A 51 24.74 41.88 -5.01
N VAL A 52 25.93 42.45 -5.14
CA VAL A 52 27.15 41.78 -5.56
C VAL A 52 28.17 41.85 -4.43
N LEU A 53 28.54 40.68 -3.90
CA LEU A 53 29.60 40.54 -2.90
C LEU A 53 30.85 40.06 -3.61
N ASN A 54 31.95 40.78 -3.42
CA ASN A 54 33.20 40.44 -4.08
C ASN A 54 34.44 40.63 -3.19
N GLN A 55 35.57 40.08 -3.62
CA GLN A 55 36.89 40.33 -3.02
C GLN A 55 36.95 40.03 -1.51
N GLY A 56 36.42 38.89 -1.06
CA GLY A 56 36.45 38.49 0.35
C GLY A 56 35.36 39.11 1.22
N ALA A 57 34.36 39.77 0.64
CA ALA A 57 33.21 40.28 1.37
C ALA A 57 32.48 39.18 2.16
N PHE A 58 31.87 39.55 3.29
CA PHE A 58 31.23 38.61 4.22
C PHE A 58 29.83 39.10 4.62
N LEU A 59 28.79 38.33 4.31
CA LEU A 59 27.43 38.58 4.78
C LEU A 59 27.02 37.49 5.77
N LYS A 60 26.83 37.90 7.04
CA LYS A 60 26.33 37.02 8.10
C LYS A 60 24.92 37.39 8.50
N LEU A 61 24.02 36.44 8.38
CA LEU A 61 22.60 36.59 8.67
C LEU A 61 22.23 35.80 9.93
N ASP A 62 22.74 36.22 11.09
CA ASP A 62 22.53 35.55 12.36
C ASP A 62 21.08 35.71 12.85
N ASN A 63 20.22 34.74 12.55
CA ASN A 63 18.77 34.77 12.81
C ASN A 63 18.01 35.94 12.10
N GLY A 64 18.68 36.63 11.18
CA GLY A 64 18.13 37.79 10.46
C GLY A 64 17.16 37.42 9.35
N THR A 65 16.55 38.45 8.76
CA THR A 65 15.74 38.31 7.53
C THR A 65 16.41 39.06 6.38
N LEU A 66 16.69 38.34 5.29
CA LEU A 66 17.13 38.92 4.03
C LEU A 66 15.93 39.02 3.08
N GLU A 67 15.59 40.25 2.68
CA GLU A 67 14.57 40.51 1.66
C GLU A 67 15.24 40.91 0.33
N LEU A 68 15.03 40.13 -0.73
CA LEU A 68 15.64 40.37 -2.04
C LEU A 68 14.60 40.81 -3.06
N GLY A 69 14.83 41.97 -3.69
CA GLY A 69 14.07 42.43 -4.86
C GLY A 69 14.78 42.23 -6.20
N ASP A 70 16.01 41.73 -6.18
CA ASP A 70 16.81 41.37 -7.36
C ASP A 70 17.87 40.34 -6.92
N ASN A 71 18.71 39.89 -7.86
CA ASN A 71 19.67 38.81 -7.66
C ASN A 71 20.70 39.07 -6.56
N LEU A 72 21.16 37.98 -5.93
CA LEU A 72 22.32 37.98 -5.03
C LEU A 72 23.47 37.20 -5.69
N THR A 73 24.58 37.89 -5.93
CA THR A 73 25.75 37.34 -6.59
C THR A 73 26.95 37.35 -5.64
N LEU A 74 27.60 36.20 -5.46
CA LEU A 74 28.83 36.06 -4.70
C LEU A 74 29.99 35.69 -5.64
N VAL A 75 31.06 36.48 -5.58
CA VAL A 75 32.33 36.21 -6.27
C VAL A 75 33.44 36.24 -5.23
N ASP A 76 34.15 35.14 -4.99
CA ASP A 76 35.21 35.05 -3.96
C ASP A 76 34.80 35.66 -2.60
N SER A 77 33.60 35.35 -2.13
CA SER A 77 32.96 35.93 -0.94
C SER A 77 32.18 34.86 -0.17
N ASN A 78 31.69 35.22 1.03
CA ASN A 78 31.04 34.28 1.94
C ASN A 78 29.65 34.76 2.37
N LEU A 79 28.73 33.81 2.47
CA LEU A 79 27.40 33.98 3.04
C LEU A 79 27.23 32.97 4.19
N GLN A 80 26.85 33.46 5.36
CA GLN A 80 26.43 32.64 6.49
C GLN A 80 24.94 32.88 6.74
N SER A 81 24.09 31.94 6.32
CA SER A 81 22.62 32.12 6.26
C SER A 81 21.81 30.98 6.87
N GLU A 82 22.45 30.02 7.53
CA GLU A 82 21.85 28.78 8.05
C GLU A 82 20.66 29.05 8.98
N GLN A 83 20.71 30.14 9.73
CA GLN A 83 19.68 30.56 10.69
C GLN A 83 18.76 31.65 10.12
N ALA A 84 18.99 32.07 8.88
CA ALA A 84 18.31 33.23 8.30
C ALA A 84 16.98 32.85 7.65
N ARG A 85 16.08 33.84 7.58
CA ARG A 85 14.93 33.81 6.69
C ARG A 85 15.26 34.53 5.39
N LEU A 86 15.06 33.86 4.26
CA LEU A 86 15.00 34.51 2.95
C LEU A 86 13.56 34.86 2.63
N LYS A 87 13.30 36.08 2.19
CA LYS A 87 11.97 36.51 1.70
C LYS A 87 12.10 37.20 0.36
N LEU A 88 11.28 36.78 -0.60
CA LEU A 88 11.30 37.35 -1.93
C LEU A 88 10.41 38.59 -2.02
N LEU A 89 10.92 39.63 -2.69
CA LEU A 89 10.16 40.81 -3.09
C LEU A 89 9.88 40.79 -4.61
N ASP A 90 10.70 40.07 -5.37
CA ASP A 90 10.48 39.77 -6.78
C ASP A 90 11.02 38.37 -7.13
N ASN A 91 10.96 37.98 -8.40
CA ASN A 91 11.67 36.78 -8.87
C ASN A 91 13.18 37.02 -8.78
N VAL A 92 13.91 36.15 -8.07
CA VAL A 92 15.33 36.35 -7.81
C VAL A 92 16.15 35.13 -8.20
N SER A 93 17.40 35.36 -8.58
CA SER A 93 18.42 34.33 -8.75
C SER A 93 19.48 34.43 -7.66
N LEU A 94 19.86 33.28 -7.11
CA LEU A 94 21.06 33.15 -6.29
C LEU A 94 22.20 32.64 -7.18
N ILE A 95 23.26 33.44 -7.30
CA ILE A 95 24.49 33.10 -8.01
C ILE A 95 25.60 32.97 -6.97
N ILE A 96 25.71 31.78 -6.37
CA ILE A 96 26.56 31.51 -5.22
C ILE A 96 27.37 30.24 -5.53
N PRO A 97 28.70 30.30 -5.70
CA PRO A 97 29.54 29.14 -6.01
C PRO A 97 29.83 28.25 -4.78
N ALA A 98 28.80 27.94 -4.00
CA ALA A 98 28.89 27.18 -2.75
C ALA A 98 27.54 26.55 -2.37
N ALA A 99 27.55 25.75 -1.31
CA ALA A 99 26.33 25.31 -0.64
C ALA A 99 25.71 26.50 0.08
N VAL A 100 24.39 26.60 0.02
CA VAL A 100 23.63 27.64 0.72
C VAL A 100 22.56 26.98 1.58
N SER A 101 22.29 27.58 2.73
CA SER A 101 21.23 27.11 3.60
C SER A 101 20.43 28.28 4.15
N PHE A 102 19.15 28.05 4.40
CA PHE A 102 18.28 29.00 5.06
C PHE A 102 17.45 28.24 6.08
N ARG A 103 17.07 28.90 7.17
CA ARG A 103 16.06 28.33 8.06
C ARG A 103 14.72 28.28 7.35
N GLU A 104 14.29 29.41 6.79
CA GLU A 104 12.98 29.56 6.15
C GLU A 104 13.14 30.31 4.83
N ILE A 105 12.37 29.90 3.81
CA ILE A 105 12.24 30.63 2.55
C ILE A 105 10.78 31.01 2.36
N GLN A 106 10.51 32.32 2.26
CA GLN A 106 9.20 32.87 1.94
C GLN A 106 9.17 33.31 0.48
N LEU A 107 8.60 32.47 -0.38
CA LEU A 107 8.53 32.69 -1.82
C LEU A 107 7.61 33.85 -2.20
N GLN A 108 6.55 34.13 -1.43
CA GLN A 108 5.63 35.25 -1.68
C GLN A 108 5.08 35.30 -3.12
N GLN A 109 4.67 34.13 -3.67
CA GLN A 109 4.20 33.99 -5.05
C GLN A 109 5.27 34.33 -6.12
N LYS A 110 6.54 34.22 -5.76
CA LYS A 110 7.68 34.45 -6.63
C LYS A 110 8.52 33.20 -6.80
N THR A 111 9.38 33.24 -7.79
CA THR A 111 10.32 32.17 -8.08
C THR A 111 11.70 32.48 -7.52
N LEU A 112 12.30 31.49 -6.86
CA LEU A 112 13.72 31.45 -6.51
C LEU A 112 14.46 30.61 -7.56
N ALA A 113 15.27 31.24 -8.40
CA ALA A 113 16.17 30.52 -9.29
C ALA A 113 17.52 30.27 -8.61
N LEU A 114 18.00 29.04 -8.72
CA LEU A 114 19.34 28.65 -8.29
C LEU A 114 20.21 28.52 -9.54
N ASP A 115 21.21 29.38 -9.66
CA ASP A 115 22.21 29.28 -10.72
C ASP A 115 23.00 27.96 -10.60
N SER A 116 23.56 27.50 -11.72
CA SER A 116 24.40 26.29 -11.76
C SER A 116 25.63 26.32 -10.86
N SER A 117 26.05 27.50 -10.41
CA SER A 117 27.13 27.65 -9.42
C SER A 117 26.73 27.18 -8.02
N VAL A 118 25.44 27.20 -7.67
CA VAL A 118 24.95 26.72 -6.38
C VAL A 118 25.09 25.21 -6.31
N THR A 119 25.82 24.70 -5.32
CA THR A 119 26.08 23.26 -5.22
C THR A 119 24.92 22.53 -4.56
N SER A 120 24.36 23.11 -3.50
CA SER A 120 23.19 22.57 -2.80
C SER A 120 22.43 23.67 -2.06
N LEU A 121 21.14 23.44 -1.85
CA LEU A 121 20.26 24.23 -1.01
C LEU A 121 19.70 23.37 0.14
N THR A 122 19.88 23.82 1.39
CA THR A 122 19.21 23.21 2.55
C THR A 122 18.20 24.17 3.16
N VAL A 123 16.98 23.68 3.45
CA VAL A 123 15.93 24.44 4.15
C VAL A 123 15.46 23.66 5.38
N THR A 124 15.55 24.28 6.56
CA THR A 124 15.29 23.57 7.83
C THR A 124 13.86 23.69 8.34
N GLU A 125 13.12 24.71 7.96
CA GLU A 125 11.67 24.83 8.16
C GLU A 125 10.90 24.42 6.88
N PRO A 126 9.60 24.06 7.00
CA PRO A 126 8.81 23.66 5.84
C PRO A 126 8.76 24.74 4.76
N LEU A 127 9.07 24.37 3.52
CA LEU A 127 8.82 25.26 2.38
C LEU A 127 7.34 25.24 2.03
N LEU A 128 6.70 26.41 2.00
CA LEU A 128 5.32 26.57 1.53
C LEU A 128 5.29 26.96 0.05
N ILE A 129 4.50 26.23 -0.73
CA ILE A 129 4.12 26.59 -2.10
C ILE A 129 2.59 26.62 -2.16
N ASP A 130 2.04 27.81 -2.36
CA ASP A 130 0.60 28.11 -2.32
C ASP A 130 0.06 28.67 -3.63
N HIS A 131 0.91 28.78 -4.66
CA HIS A 131 0.57 29.31 -5.98
C HIS A 131 1.41 28.62 -7.07
N ALA A 132 0.93 28.63 -8.31
CA ALA A 132 1.59 27.95 -9.43
C ALA A 132 2.89 28.65 -9.86
N GLU A 133 2.99 29.96 -9.62
CA GLU A 133 4.17 30.77 -9.91
C GLU A 133 5.21 30.75 -8.78
N ALA A 134 4.80 30.30 -7.59
CA ALA A 134 5.71 30.10 -6.46
C ALA A 134 6.52 28.83 -6.68
N GLY A 135 7.84 28.91 -6.60
CA GLY A 135 8.66 27.72 -6.70
C GLY A 135 10.15 27.98 -6.62
N ILE A 136 10.89 26.88 -6.65
CA ILE A 136 12.35 26.89 -6.79
C ILE A 136 12.69 26.30 -8.15
N ILE A 137 13.31 27.11 -9.02
CA ILE A 137 13.89 26.62 -10.25
C ILE A 137 15.33 26.22 -9.95
N ARG A 138 15.61 24.92 -10.06
CA ARG A 138 16.96 24.37 -9.86
C ARG A 138 17.55 23.94 -11.19
N ASN A 139 18.70 24.49 -11.54
CA ASN A 139 19.50 23.97 -12.65
C ASN A 139 20.35 22.78 -12.17
N GLN A 140 19.69 21.68 -11.78
CA GLN A 140 20.31 20.44 -11.23
C GLN A 140 20.88 20.53 -9.81
N VAL A 141 20.71 21.66 -9.12
CA VAL A 141 21.20 21.93 -7.76
C VAL A 141 20.55 21.03 -6.72
N GLU A 142 21.32 20.21 -6.00
CA GLU A 142 20.78 19.33 -4.93
C GLU A 142 19.97 20.13 -3.89
N ILE A 143 18.80 19.64 -3.50
CA ILE A 143 17.94 20.28 -2.51
C ILE A 143 17.64 19.33 -1.36
N ASP A 144 17.78 19.83 -0.14
CA ASP A 144 17.42 19.13 1.09
C ASP A 144 16.37 19.93 1.88
N PHE A 145 15.11 19.52 1.76
CA PHE A 145 13.99 20.04 2.54
C PHE A 145 13.86 19.28 3.86
N GLN A 146 14.69 19.63 4.84
CA GLN A 146 14.70 19.01 6.17
C GLN A 146 13.42 19.32 6.96
N GLY A 147 12.87 20.53 6.80
CA GLY A 147 11.58 20.89 7.36
C GLY A 147 10.39 20.32 6.59
N GLY A 148 10.63 19.73 5.42
CA GLY A 148 9.59 19.23 4.51
C GLY A 148 9.07 20.27 3.52
N LEU A 149 8.08 19.85 2.75
CA LEU A 149 7.44 20.62 1.69
C LEU A 149 5.93 20.61 1.89
N LYS A 150 5.29 21.78 1.85
CA LYS A 150 3.84 21.94 1.93
C LYS A 150 3.31 22.54 0.65
N LEU A 151 2.43 21.81 -0.04
CA LEU A 151 1.74 22.25 -1.24
C LEU A 151 0.29 22.57 -0.88
N ASP A 152 0.00 23.86 -0.71
CA ASP A 152 -1.34 24.37 -0.49
C ASP A 152 -2.10 24.52 -1.83
N GLN A 153 -3.37 24.91 -1.76
CA GLN A 153 -4.24 25.05 -2.92
C GLN A 153 -3.60 25.92 -4.02
N GLY A 154 -3.42 25.34 -5.21
CA GLY A 154 -2.82 26.02 -6.36
C GLY A 154 -1.29 25.93 -6.41
N GLY A 155 -0.64 25.45 -5.36
CA GLY A 155 0.79 25.16 -5.35
C GLY A 155 1.13 23.98 -6.25
N VAL A 156 2.23 24.11 -7.00
CA VAL A 156 2.77 23.07 -7.87
C VAL A 156 4.24 22.87 -7.56
N PHE A 157 4.65 21.62 -7.34
CA PHE A 157 6.06 21.27 -7.23
C PHE A 157 6.38 20.14 -8.21
N GLU A 158 7.52 20.27 -8.88
CA GLU A 158 8.02 19.30 -9.83
C GLU A 158 9.27 18.62 -9.25
N LEU A 159 9.18 17.31 -9.08
CA LEU A 159 10.26 16.42 -8.69
C LEU A 159 10.91 15.86 -9.97
N ASP A 160 11.84 16.63 -10.53
CA ASP A 160 12.49 16.36 -11.83
C ASP A 160 13.58 15.29 -11.75
N ASP A 161 14.40 15.35 -10.69
CA ASP A 161 15.43 14.37 -10.39
C ASP A 161 15.36 14.05 -8.91
N ALA A 162 14.58 13.01 -8.64
CA ALA A 162 14.29 12.52 -7.32
C ALA A 162 15.58 12.22 -6.52
N SER A 163 16.66 11.77 -7.19
CA SER A 163 17.96 11.48 -6.54
C SER A 163 18.65 12.71 -5.93
N LYS A 164 18.31 13.91 -6.41
CA LYS A 164 18.87 15.19 -5.97
C LYS A 164 17.96 15.99 -5.05
N ILE A 165 16.75 15.51 -4.80
CA ILE A 165 15.77 16.21 -3.98
C ILE A 165 15.41 15.31 -2.80
N LYS A 166 15.79 15.75 -1.60
CA LYS A 166 15.45 15.12 -0.32
C LYS A 166 14.31 15.89 0.31
N ILE A 167 13.23 15.17 0.66
CA ILE A 167 12.06 15.75 1.32
C ILE A 167 11.84 14.95 2.59
N ASN A 168 11.96 15.58 3.75
CA ASN A 168 11.74 14.87 5.02
C ASN A 168 10.24 14.49 5.19
N ALA A 169 9.35 15.44 4.93
CA ALA A 169 7.89 15.25 4.97
C ALA A 169 7.22 16.04 3.84
N LEU A 170 6.19 15.47 3.23
CA LEU A 170 5.40 16.11 2.19
C LEU A 170 3.95 16.26 2.63
N SER A 171 3.44 17.49 2.67
CA SER A 171 2.05 17.79 2.97
C SER A 171 1.34 18.28 1.71
N LEU A 172 0.36 17.51 1.23
CA LEU A 172 -0.54 17.89 0.15
C LEU A 172 -1.85 18.41 0.73
N ASN A 173 -2.07 19.73 0.60
CA ASN A 173 -3.23 20.44 1.13
C ASN A 173 -3.90 21.26 0.01
N GLY A 174 -4.27 20.57 -1.07
CA GLY A 174 -4.90 21.19 -2.25
C GLY A 174 -3.95 21.41 -3.44
N GLY A 175 -2.68 21.03 -3.29
CA GLY A 175 -1.64 21.21 -4.30
C GLY A 175 -1.48 20.04 -5.27
N LEU A 176 -0.56 20.23 -6.22
CA LEU A 176 -0.15 19.25 -7.23
C LEU A 176 1.34 18.94 -7.07
N LEU A 177 1.66 17.67 -6.80
CA LEU A 177 3.01 17.15 -6.97
C LEU A 177 3.12 16.51 -8.36
N LYS A 178 4.09 16.96 -9.16
CA LYS A 178 4.50 16.31 -10.40
C LYS A 178 5.82 15.58 -10.18
N VAL A 179 5.95 14.40 -10.74
CA VAL A 179 7.21 13.65 -10.75
C VAL A 179 7.59 13.37 -12.19
N THR A 180 8.67 14.01 -12.65
CA THR A 180 9.08 14.12 -14.05
C THR A 180 10.53 13.66 -14.21
N ALA A 181 10.79 12.36 -14.07
CA ALA A 181 12.15 11.82 -14.16
C ALA A 181 12.36 10.96 -15.42
N ASN A 182 13.60 10.96 -15.92
CA ASN A 182 14.02 10.13 -17.05
C ASN A 182 14.19 8.66 -16.61
N THR A 183 13.22 7.83 -17.03
CA THR A 183 13.23 6.37 -17.25
C THR A 183 13.95 5.42 -16.26
N ASN A 184 13.20 4.44 -15.74
CA ASN A 184 13.66 3.22 -15.05
C ASN A 184 14.46 3.41 -13.74
N VAL A 185 14.24 4.48 -13.00
CA VAL A 185 14.83 4.66 -11.67
C VAL A 185 13.78 4.35 -10.61
N SER A 186 14.08 3.37 -9.74
CA SER A 186 13.35 3.21 -8.48
C SER A 186 13.77 4.32 -7.54
N TYR A 187 12.82 5.16 -7.16
CA TYR A 187 13.03 6.22 -6.19
C TYR A 187 12.48 5.80 -4.86
N SER A 188 13.32 5.76 -3.83
CA SER A 188 12.87 5.50 -2.46
C SER A 188 13.20 6.71 -1.59
N GLN A 189 12.18 7.27 -0.97
CA GLN A 189 12.36 8.21 0.11
C GLN A 189 11.72 7.67 1.37
N ASN A 190 12.40 7.89 2.48
CA ASN A 190 11.81 7.74 3.80
C ASN A 190 10.90 8.95 4.15
N THR A 191 10.04 9.35 3.22
CA THR A 191 9.13 10.50 3.35
C THR A 191 7.73 10.01 3.69
N GLU A 192 7.08 10.71 4.61
CA GLU A 192 5.63 10.64 4.79
C GLU A 192 4.93 11.65 3.88
N ILE A 193 3.96 11.17 3.10
CA ILE A 193 3.03 12.01 2.35
C ILE A 193 1.73 12.09 3.15
N THR A 194 1.35 13.29 3.58
CA THR A 194 0.06 13.55 4.24
C THR A 194 -0.86 14.30 3.28
N VAL A 195 -2.07 13.77 3.05
CA VAL A 195 -3.09 14.40 2.22
C VAL A 195 -4.21 14.92 3.11
N SER A 196 -4.33 16.24 3.22
CA SER A 196 -5.25 16.93 4.13
C SER A 196 -6.36 17.73 3.44
N SER A 197 -6.22 17.96 2.14
CA SER A 197 -7.26 18.49 1.25
C SER A 197 -7.13 17.83 -0.12
N PRO A 198 -8.18 17.86 -0.98
CA PRO A 198 -8.17 17.18 -2.28
C PRO A 198 -6.95 17.57 -3.12
N SER A 199 -6.08 16.61 -3.39
CA SER A 199 -4.77 16.86 -4.01
C SER A 199 -4.50 15.92 -5.19
N ILE A 200 -3.50 16.26 -6.00
CA ILE A 200 -3.11 15.48 -7.17
C ILE A 200 -1.64 15.08 -7.06
N LEU A 201 -1.35 13.81 -7.36
CA LEU A 201 -0.01 13.31 -7.64
C LEU A 201 0.03 12.84 -9.09
N GLU A 202 0.84 13.52 -9.90
CA GLU A 202 1.05 13.23 -11.31
C GLU A 202 2.45 12.67 -11.52
N MET A 203 2.54 11.56 -12.24
CA MET A 203 3.76 10.79 -12.43
C MET A 203 3.94 10.52 -13.92
N ASP A 204 5.12 10.82 -14.44
CA ASP A 204 5.50 10.50 -15.82
C ASP A 204 5.63 8.98 -16.05
N GLU A 205 5.82 8.60 -17.31
CA GLU A 205 5.90 7.21 -17.73
C GLU A 205 7.12 6.47 -17.17
N ASN A 206 6.96 5.18 -16.87
CA ASN A 206 8.04 4.27 -16.45
C ASN A 206 8.75 4.66 -15.15
N LEU A 207 8.02 5.26 -14.21
CA LEU A 207 8.52 5.55 -12.85
C LEU A 207 8.18 4.43 -11.88
N ASP A 208 9.08 4.21 -10.92
CA ASP A 208 8.84 3.32 -9.79
C ASP A 208 9.11 4.08 -8.48
N LEU A 209 8.07 4.66 -7.90
CA LEU A 209 8.18 5.53 -6.74
C LEU A 209 7.85 4.76 -5.46
N HIS A 210 8.70 4.88 -4.45
CA HIS A 210 8.56 4.28 -3.14
C HIS A 210 8.58 5.37 -2.08
N PHE A 211 7.51 5.44 -1.30
CA PHE A 211 7.44 6.29 -0.11
C PHE A 211 7.21 5.45 1.14
N GLN A 212 7.61 5.97 2.29
CA GLN A 212 7.45 5.23 3.54
C GLN A 212 5.99 5.15 3.96
N THR A 213 5.30 6.30 3.97
CA THR A 213 3.90 6.36 4.43
C THR A 213 3.10 7.27 3.52
N LEU A 214 1.89 6.84 3.16
CA LEU A 214 0.85 7.68 2.61
C LEU A 214 -0.29 7.75 3.62
N SER A 215 -0.51 8.93 4.19
CA SER A 215 -1.59 9.21 5.15
C SER A 215 -2.68 10.03 4.48
N LEU A 216 -3.91 9.52 4.49
CA LEU A 216 -5.06 10.13 3.84
C LEU A 216 -6.07 10.59 4.90
N SER A 217 -6.35 11.89 4.93
CA SER A 217 -7.54 12.46 5.59
C SER A 217 -8.46 13.20 4.60
N SER A 218 -8.14 13.11 3.30
CA SER A 218 -8.88 13.70 2.19
C SER A 218 -8.53 12.97 0.88
N ASP A 219 -9.30 13.26 -0.17
CA ASP A 219 -9.13 12.68 -1.50
C ASP A 219 -7.75 12.91 -2.12
N LEU A 220 -7.21 11.86 -2.77
CA LEU A 220 -6.02 11.91 -3.58
C LEU A 220 -6.31 11.39 -4.99
N GLN A 221 -5.98 12.18 -6.01
CA GLN A 221 -6.00 11.75 -7.40
C GLN A 221 -4.59 11.37 -7.85
N LEU A 222 -4.41 10.13 -8.31
CA LEU A 222 -3.19 9.62 -8.92
C LEU A 222 -3.32 9.65 -10.44
N ARG A 223 -2.34 10.25 -11.12
CA ARG A 223 -2.25 10.29 -12.58
C ARG A 223 -0.98 9.61 -13.03
N PHE A 224 -1.11 8.35 -13.44
CA PHE A 224 0.02 7.56 -13.96
C PHE A 224 0.28 7.88 -15.43
N GLY A 225 1.55 8.00 -15.81
CA GLY A 225 1.95 8.23 -17.20
C GLY A 225 1.73 6.99 -18.07
N SER A 226 2.12 5.82 -17.56
CA SER A 226 2.06 4.52 -18.26
C SER A 226 1.60 3.38 -17.34
N GLU A 227 1.33 2.21 -17.92
CA GLU A 227 1.01 0.97 -17.18
C GLU A 227 2.16 0.50 -16.28
N THR A 228 3.40 0.81 -16.67
CA THR A 228 4.64 0.51 -15.94
C THR A 228 4.96 1.51 -14.83
N THR A 229 4.18 2.60 -14.71
CA THR A 229 4.37 3.61 -13.67
C THR A 229 3.74 3.11 -12.37
N VAL A 230 4.53 2.85 -11.33
CA VAL A 230 4.03 2.28 -10.06
C VAL A 230 4.32 3.24 -8.92
N LEU A 231 3.32 3.42 -8.06
CA LEU A 231 3.48 4.04 -6.74
C LEU A 231 3.43 2.93 -5.69
N ARG A 232 4.48 2.84 -4.87
CA ARG A 232 4.60 1.92 -3.74
C ARG A 232 4.68 2.71 -2.44
N VAL A 233 3.96 2.24 -1.43
CA VAL A 233 4.04 2.79 -0.08
C VAL A 233 4.25 1.66 0.91
N ASN A 234 5.15 1.83 1.87
CA ASN A 234 5.28 0.82 2.91
C ASN A 234 4.01 0.81 3.79
N ARG A 235 3.49 1.97 4.17
CA ARG A 235 2.26 2.07 4.98
C ARG A 235 1.22 2.97 4.32
N LEU A 236 -0.02 2.51 4.26
CA LEU A 236 -1.17 3.32 3.85
C LEU A 236 -2.03 3.57 5.10
N VAL A 237 -2.13 4.82 5.54
CA VAL A 237 -2.87 5.20 6.75
C VAL A 237 -4.14 5.94 6.37
N LEU A 238 -5.26 5.58 7.00
CA LEU A 238 -6.52 6.31 6.87
C LEU A 238 -6.84 7.08 8.17
N SER A 239 -6.80 8.41 8.09
CA SER A 239 -7.07 9.34 9.19
C SER A 239 -8.42 10.05 9.06
N GLY A 240 -9.17 9.78 8.00
CA GLY A 240 -10.50 10.32 7.70
C GLY A 240 -11.08 9.67 6.45
N ASP A 241 -12.38 9.86 6.18
CA ASP A 241 -12.99 9.39 4.93
C ASP A 241 -12.23 9.97 3.74
N SER A 242 -11.76 9.10 2.86
CA SER A 242 -10.88 9.51 1.75
C SER A 242 -11.19 8.70 0.50
N LYS A 243 -11.10 9.36 -0.65
CA LYS A 243 -11.12 8.69 -1.95
C LYS A 243 -9.74 8.66 -2.59
N LEU A 244 -9.28 7.46 -2.95
CA LEU A 244 -8.18 7.27 -3.90
C LEU A 244 -8.77 7.14 -5.30
N SER A 245 -8.43 8.07 -6.18
CA SER A 245 -8.88 8.04 -7.57
C SER A 245 -7.70 7.94 -8.53
N GLY A 246 -7.89 7.24 -9.65
CA GLY A 246 -6.86 7.03 -10.67
C GLY A 246 -7.32 7.42 -12.08
N ASN A 247 -6.51 7.03 -13.06
CA ASN A 247 -6.80 7.15 -14.49
C ASN A 247 -6.82 5.79 -15.21
N ASN A 248 -7.05 4.68 -14.47
CA ASN A 248 -7.08 3.30 -14.96
C ASN A 248 -5.82 2.81 -15.71
N LYS A 249 -4.70 3.52 -15.61
CA LYS A 249 -3.46 3.10 -16.29
C LYS A 249 -2.62 2.13 -15.46
N SER A 250 -2.47 2.36 -14.16
CA SER A 250 -1.62 1.52 -13.31
C SER A 250 -2.18 1.40 -11.89
N LYS A 251 -1.32 1.18 -10.90
CA LYS A 251 -1.66 0.77 -9.54
C LYS A 251 -0.89 1.50 -8.45
N LEU A 252 -1.52 1.59 -7.28
CA LEU A 252 -0.88 1.85 -6.00
C LEU A 252 -0.64 0.49 -5.31
N ILE A 253 0.58 0.24 -4.84
CA ILE A 253 0.90 -0.91 -4.00
C ILE A 253 1.14 -0.40 -2.57
N ALA A 254 0.48 -1.00 -1.59
CA ALA A 254 0.70 -0.71 -0.18
C ALA A 254 1.08 -1.99 0.57
N ALA A 255 2.24 -2.00 1.22
CA ALA A 255 2.68 -3.17 1.97
C ALA A 255 1.80 -3.40 3.21
N PHE A 256 1.56 -2.34 3.99
CA PHE A 256 0.82 -2.37 5.25
C PHE A 256 -0.31 -1.33 5.26
N PRO A 257 -1.55 -1.70 4.94
CA PRO A 257 -2.70 -0.83 5.14
C PRO A 257 -3.06 -0.79 6.63
N ASP A 258 -3.09 0.42 7.19
CA ASP A 258 -3.60 0.71 8.51
C ASP A 258 -4.87 1.55 8.37
N LEU A 259 -5.99 0.83 8.34
CA LEU A 259 -7.33 1.40 8.28
C LEU A 259 -7.97 1.51 9.68
N THR A 260 -7.19 1.29 10.76
CA THR A 260 -7.73 1.10 12.12
C THR A 260 -7.67 2.35 13.00
N GLN A 261 -6.94 3.39 12.58
CA GLN A 261 -6.77 4.60 13.40
C GLN A 261 -8.07 5.36 13.65
N THR A 262 -9.04 5.19 12.75
CA THR A 262 -10.36 5.76 12.84
C THR A 262 -11.37 4.63 12.73
N ALA A 263 -12.20 4.44 13.78
CA ALA A 263 -13.08 3.28 13.86
C ALA A 263 -14.16 3.20 12.77
N SER A 264 -14.35 4.28 12.00
CA SER A 264 -15.44 4.40 11.02
C SER A 264 -15.01 4.90 9.64
N SER A 265 -13.74 5.25 9.42
CA SER A 265 -13.39 5.89 8.15
C SER A 265 -13.38 4.92 7.00
N GLN A 266 -13.85 5.39 5.84
CA GLN A 266 -13.94 4.59 4.62
C GLN A 266 -12.91 5.04 3.59
N LEU A 267 -12.31 4.06 2.91
CA LEU A 267 -11.45 4.29 1.75
C LEU A 267 -12.23 3.94 0.49
N SER A 268 -12.57 4.94 -0.32
CA SER A 268 -13.21 4.72 -1.62
C SER A 268 -12.15 4.60 -2.72
N LEU A 269 -12.30 3.61 -3.61
CA LEU A 269 -11.44 3.40 -4.77
C LEU A 269 -12.21 3.67 -6.07
N GLU A 270 -11.73 4.59 -6.90
CA GLU A 270 -12.34 4.96 -8.18
C GLU A 270 -11.30 4.99 -9.30
N ASN A 271 -11.52 4.24 -10.39
CA ASN A 271 -10.62 4.17 -11.54
C ASN A 271 -9.14 3.90 -11.18
N ILE A 272 -8.92 3.09 -10.15
CA ILE A 272 -7.60 2.78 -9.61
C ILE A 272 -7.56 1.34 -9.11
N LYS A 273 -6.40 0.70 -9.32
CA LYS A 273 -6.06 -0.55 -8.66
C LYS A 273 -5.22 -0.28 -7.40
N LEU A 274 -5.70 -0.74 -6.25
CA LEU A 274 -4.95 -0.83 -5.01
C LEU A 274 -4.54 -2.28 -4.78
N GLU A 275 -3.24 -2.54 -4.81
CA GLU A 275 -2.66 -3.82 -4.42
C GLU A 275 -2.13 -3.72 -2.99
N ILE A 276 -2.57 -4.62 -2.13
CA ILE A 276 -2.13 -4.70 -0.75
C ILE A 276 -1.21 -5.92 -0.62
N GLU A 277 0.01 -5.78 -0.13
CA GLU A 277 0.89 -6.96 0.02
C GLU A 277 0.49 -7.81 1.24
N GLN A 278 -0.06 -7.21 2.30
CA GLN A 278 -0.54 -7.95 3.48
C GLN A 278 -2.03 -8.27 3.48
N CYS A 279 -2.41 -9.20 4.34
CA CYS A 279 -3.78 -9.63 4.44
C CYS A 279 -4.58 -8.67 5.30
N LEU A 280 -5.80 -8.40 4.87
CA LEU A 280 -6.75 -7.55 5.57
C LEU A 280 -7.77 -8.42 6.27
N ASP A 281 -8.04 -8.12 7.54
CA ASP A 281 -9.20 -8.66 8.24
C ASP A 281 -10.53 -8.19 7.59
N ALA A 282 -11.63 -8.87 7.90
CA ALA A 282 -12.94 -8.56 7.32
C ALA A 282 -13.40 -7.13 7.62
N ASP A 283 -13.19 -6.64 8.84
CA ASP A 283 -13.60 -5.27 9.24
C ASP A 283 -12.83 -4.23 8.41
N SER A 284 -11.55 -4.46 8.15
CA SER A 284 -10.72 -3.63 7.27
C SER A 284 -11.18 -3.67 5.82
N GLN A 285 -11.61 -4.82 5.31
CA GLN A 285 -12.14 -4.95 3.95
C GLN A 285 -13.48 -4.24 3.78
N GLU A 286 -14.37 -4.31 4.77
CA GLU A 286 -15.68 -3.60 4.74
C GLU A 286 -15.52 -2.08 4.70
N ARG A 287 -14.40 -1.55 5.18
CA ARG A 287 -14.07 -0.11 5.08
C ARG A 287 -13.60 0.32 3.69
N ILE A 288 -13.26 -0.62 2.80
CA ILE A 288 -12.84 -0.31 1.43
C ILE A 288 -14.06 -0.39 0.51
N ILE A 289 -14.46 0.75 -0.03
CA ILE A 289 -15.60 0.87 -0.94
C ILE A 289 -15.10 0.93 -2.38
N LEU A 290 -15.51 -0.04 -3.19
CA LEU A 290 -15.18 -0.08 -4.61
C LEU A 290 -16.21 0.73 -5.40
N LEU A 291 -15.77 1.80 -6.07
CA LEU A 291 -16.55 2.58 -7.01
C LEU A 291 -16.21 2.14 -8.46
N ASP A 292 -16.70 2.88 -9.46
CA ASP A 292 -16.47 2.56 -10.87
C ASP A 292 -14.97 2.48 -11.20
N GLY A 293 -14.56 1.39 -11.86
CA GLY A 293 -13.17 1.09 -12.18
C GLY A 293 -12.24 0.85 -10.97
N GLY A 294 -12.76 0.87 -9.73
CA GLY A 294 -11.99 0.58 -8.53
C GLY A 294 -11.72 -0.92 -8.38
N VAL A 295 -10.46 -1.28 -8.13
CA VAL A 295 -10.04 -2.67 -7.93
C VAL A 295 -9.19 -2.77 -6.67
N LEU A 296 -9.54 -3.70 -5.77
CA LEU A 296 -8.70 -4.09 -4.64
C LEU A 296 -8.12 -5.48 -4.92
N GLU A 297 -6.79 -5.59 -4.92
CA GLU A 297 -6.07 -6.86 -4.98
C GLU A 297 -5.34 -7.06 -3.64
N ILE A 298 -5.60 -8.19 -2.96
CA ILE A 298 -4.91 -8.54 -1.71
C ILE A 298 -3.90 -9.64 -2.04
N GLY A 299 -2.63 -9.34 -1.84
CA GLY A 299 -1.47 -9.89 -2.52
C GLY A 299 -0.56 -10.80 -1.69
N ASN A 300 -1.08 -11.42 -0.63
CA ASN A 300 -0.45 -12.58 0.01
C ASN A 300 -1.39 -13.79 -0.06
N VAL A 301 -1.92 -14.09 -1.25
CA VAL A 301 -2.61 -15.36 -1.45
C VAL A 301 -1.57 -16.47 -1.51
N GLN A 302 -1.31 -17.09 -0.36
CA GLN A 302 -0.37 -18.20 -0.27
C GLN A 302 -0.93 -19.37 -1.06
N GLU A 303 -0.28 -19.74 -2.18
CA GLU A 303 -0.54 -21.02 -2.83
C GLU A 303 0.22 -22.10 -2.08
N LEU A 304 -0.52 -22.94 -1.37
CA LEU A 304 -0.01 -24.10 -0.66
C LEU A 304 0.05 -25.28 -1.64
N THR A 305 1.19 -25.96 -1.61
CA THR A 305 1.45 -27.21 -2.34
C THR A 305 2.11 -28.19 -1.38
N GLY A 306 1.99 -29.50 -1.66
CA GLY A 306 2.52 -30.54 -0.79
C GLY A 306 1.87 -30.54 0.59
N THR A 307 2.53 -31.13 1.58
CA THR A 307 2.01 -31.24 2.96
C THR A 307 2.37 -29.99 3.77
N GLN A 308 1.37 -29.34 4.35
CA GLN A 308 1.50 -28.11 5.14
C GLN A 308 0.66 -28.17 6.41
N GLU A 309 1.14 -27.59 7.49
CA GLU A 309 0.39 -27.45 8.74
C GLU A 309 -0.12 -26.01 8.89
N LEU A 310 -1.41 -25.84 9.17
CA LEU A 310 -1.98 -24.54 9.52
C LEU A 310 -2.24 -24.49 11.03
N VAL A 311 -1.97 -23.32 11.62
CA VAL A 311 -2.14 -23.06 13.05
C VAL A 311 -2.76 -21.69 13.28
N GLY A 312 -3.59 -21.56 14.31
CA GLY A 312 -4.17 -20.28 14.72
C GLY A 312 -5.14 -19.68 13.70
N GLU A 313 -4.96 -18.39 13.40
CA GLU A 313 -5.86 -17.62 12.55
C GLU A 313 -5.19 -17.21 11.23
N VAL A 314 -5.86 -17.49 10.11
CA VAL A 314 -5.39 -17.19 8.74
C VAL A 314 -6.30 -16.13 8.13
N LEU A 315 -5.79 -14.90 8.01
CA LEU A 315 -6.53 -13.76 7.43
C LEU A 315 -6.50 -13.74 5.91
N CYS A 316 -5.43 -14.27 5.32
CA CYS A 316 -5.21 -14.29 3.88
C CYS A 316 -6.13 -15.28 3.18
N PRO A 317 -6.56 -15.01 1.93
CA PRO A 317 -7.05 -16.08 1.07
C PRO A 317 -5.97 -17.17 0.93
N VAL A 318 -6.39 -18.42 0.91
CA VAL A 318 -5.50 -19.59 0.79
C VAL A 318 -5.84 -20.32 -0.49
N LYS A 319 -4.85 -20.42 -1.38
CA LYS A 319 -4.94 -21.23 -2.60
C LYS A 319 -4.39 -22.61 -2.31
N LEU A 320 -5.13 -23.65 -2.67
CA LEU A 320 -4.71 -25.03 -2.54
C LEU A 320 -4.46 -25.61 -3.94
N ASN A 321 -3.27 -26.17 -4.15
CA ASN A 321 -2.89 -26.80 -5.41
C ASN A 321 -2.06 -28.05 -5.13
N GLN A 322 -2.66 -29.24 -5.29
CA GLN A 322 -2.02 -30.51 -4.91
C GLN A 322 -1.53 -30.47 -3.45
N ALA A 323 -2.34 -29.86 -2.58
CA ALA A 323 -2.00 -29.58 -1.20
C ALA A 323 -2.60 -30.61 -0.25
N LYS A 324 -1.87 -30.91 0.82
CA LYS A 324 -2.36 -31.68 1.97
C LYS A 324 -2.23 -30.81 3.21
N ILE A 325 -3.34 -30.41 3.79
CA ILE A 325 -3.38 -29.47 4.91
C ILE A 325 -3.61 -30.25 6.21
N CYS A 326 -2.69 -30.13 7.15
CA CYS A 326 -2.76 -30.72 8.48
C CYS A 326 -3.30 -29.69 9.48
N ILE A 327 -4.38 -30.04 10.18
CA ILE A 327 -4.99 -29.25 11.25
C ILE A 327 -4.92 -30.06 12.55
N ASN A 328 -3.88 -29.80 13.35
CA ASN A 328 -3.63 -30.50 14.61
C ASN A 328 -4.17 -29.77 15.84
N ASP A 329 -4.55 -28.50 15.69
CA ASP A 329 -5.27 -27.70 16.68
C ASP A 329 -6.40 -26.91 16.01
N ASP A 330 -7.26 -26.25 16.77
CA ASP A 330 -8.33 -25.44 16.20
C ASP A 330 -7.76 -24.30 15.35
N VAL A 331 -8.27 -24.16 14.12
CA VAL A 331 -7.80 -23.16 13.15
C VAL A 331 -8.98 -22.36 12.63
N THR A 332 -8.80 -21.05 12.49
CA THR A 332 -9.79 -20.17 11.84
C THR A 332 -9.22 -19.61 10.55
N ILE A 333 -9.90 -19.84 9.42
CA ILE A 333 -9.55 -19.24 8.13
C ILE A 333 -10.60 -18.16 7.82
N LYS A 334 -10.21 -16.90 7.89
CA LYS A 334 -11.05 -15.73 7.57
C LYS A 334 -10.94 -15.30 6.10
N GLY A 335 -9.85 -15.63 5.43
CA GLY A 335 -9.72 -15.43 3.98
C GLY A 335 -10.49 -16.49 3.18
N ASP A 336 -10.67 -16.24 1.88
CA ASP A 336 -11.29 -17.21 0.98
C ASP A 336 -10.40 -18.46 0.80
N LEU A 337 -11.04 -19.65 0.77
CA LEU A 337 -10.39 -20.87 0.31
C LEU A 337 -10.60 -21.03 -1.20
N ILE A 338 -9.52 -21.22 -1.96
CA ILE A 338 -9.54 -21.34 -3.42
C ILE A 338 -8.85 -22.63 -3.83
N LEU A 339 -9.51 -23.42 -4.68
CA LEU A 339 -8.98 -24.71 -5.16
C LEU A 339 -8.44 -24.56 -6.59
N ASN A 340 -7.12 -24.50 -6.75
CA ASN A 340 -6.44 -24.43 -8.06
C ASN A 340 -6.09 -25.82 -8.61
N GLY A 341 -5.83 -26.77 -7.71
CA GLY A 341 -5.65 -28.19 -8.00
C GLY A 341 -6.31 -29.02 -6.91
N ASP A 342 -6.32 -30.33 -7.06
CA ASP A 342 -6.91 -31.21 -6.05
C ASP A 342 -6.24 -31.01 -4.67
N ALA A 343 -6.98 -31.22 -3.59
CA ALA A 343 -6.44 -31.02 -2.25
C ALA A 343 -7.05 -31.98 -1.21
N GLU A 344 -6.33 -32.14 -0.10
CA GLU A 344 -6.78 -32.87 1.08
C GLU A 344 -6.64 -31.98 2.32
N ILE A 345 -7.61 -32.01 3.21
CA ILE A 345 -7.57 -31.35 4.51
C ILE A 345 -7.79 -32.42 5.58
N HIS A 346 -6.79 -32.64 6.40
CA HIS A 346 -6.74 -33.61 7.48
C HIS A 346 -6.92 -32.88 8.82
N ILE A 347 -8.12 -32.99 9.38
CA ILE A 347 -8.50 -32.35 10.64
C ILE A 347 -8.45 -33.40 11.73
N ALA A 348 -7.57 -33.23 12.71
CA ALA A 348 -7.38 -34.19 13.78
C ALA A 348 -8.69 -34.41 14.58
N PRO A 349 -8.87 -35.58 15.22
CA PRO A 349 -10.04 -35.84 16.04
C PRO A 349 -10.23 -34.77 17.13
N LEU A 350 -11.48 -34.35 17.34
CA LEU A 350 -11.86 -33.28 18.29
C LEU A 350 -11.32 -31.88 17.96
N LYS A 351 -10.70 -31.68 16.79
CA LYS A 351 -10.27 -30.37 16.30
C LYS A 351 -11.22 -29.82 15.27
N THR A 352 -11.23 -28.49 15.15
CA THR A 352 -12.14 -27.77 14.27
C THR A 352 -11.38 -26.81 13.36
N LEU A 353 -11.67 -26.89 12.07
CA LEU A 353 -11.35 -25.84 11.11
C LEU A 353 -12.58 -24.96 10.92
N PHE A 354 -12.53 -23.73 11.43
CA PHE A 354 -13.55 -22.71 11.23
C PHE A 354 -13.28 -21.94 9.93
N TYR A 355 -14.10 -22.17 8.91
CA TYR A 355 -14.08 -21.39 7.68
C TYR A 355 -15.04 -20.20 7.79
N GLN A 356 -14.44 -19.02 7.91
CA GLN A 356 -15.12 -17.72 8.01
C GLN A 356 -14.94 -16.86 6.74
N GLY A 357 -14.38 -17.42 5.67
CA GLY A 357 -14.25 -16.74 4.38
C GLY A 357 -15.59 -16.21 3.85
N PRO A 358 -15.60 -15.04 3.19
CA PRO A 358 -16.83 -14.40 2.72
C PRO A 358 -17.53 -15.22 1.62
N ASN A 359 -16.78 -16.00 0.82
CA ASN A 359 -17.33 -16.75 -0.30
C ASN A 359 -17.41 -18.26 -0.03
N LYS A 360 -18.24 -18.99 -0.79
CA LYS A 360 -18.26 -20.46 -0.79
C LYS A 360 -16.92 -21.03 -1.28
N PHE A 361 -16.46 -22.11 -0.65
CA PHE A 361 -15.29 -22.86 -1.10
C PHE A 361 -15.68 -23.79 -2.26
N ASN A 362 -15.71 -23.23 -3.47
CA ASN A 362 -16.15 -23.92 -4.68
C ASN A 362 -15.06 -24.83 -5.25
N LEU A 363 -15.43 -26.05 -5.65
CA LEU A 363 -14.48 -27.04 -6.15
C LEU A 363 -14.12 -26.86 -7.64
N THR A 364 -14.98 -26.27 -8.46
CA THR A 364 -14.69 -25.95 -9.88
C THR A 364 -14.10 -27.12 -10.69
N GLY A 365 -14.69 -28.30 -10.51
CA GLY A 365 -14.31 -29.51 -11.24
C GLY A 365 -13.03 -30.16 -10.71
N LYS A 366 -12.70 -29.92 -9.45
CA LYS A 366 -11.56 -30.50 -8.72
C LYS A 366 -12.04 -31.43 -7.62
N HIS A 367 -11.09 -32.19 -7.08
CA HIS A 367 -11.30 -33.13 -5.99
C HIS A 367 -10.81 -32.54 -4.67
N LEU A 368 -11.66 -32.54 -3.64
CA LEU A 368 -11.31 -32.17 -2.27
C LEU A 368 -11.59 -33.35 -1.34
N SER A 369 -10.64 -33.70 -0.48
CA SER A 369 -10.89 -34.66 0.61
C SER A 369 -10.87 -33.97 1.97
N ILE A 370 -11.87 -34.21 2.82
CA ILE A 370 -11.86 -33.84 4.25
C ILE A 370 -11.72 -35.13 5.06
N LEU A 371 -10.64 -35.24 5.83
CA LEU A 371 -10.18 -36.46 6.50
C LEU A 371 -9.79 -36.16 7.97
N GLY A 372 -9.42 -37.19 8.73
CA GLY A 372 -8.77 -37.04 10.05
C GLY A 372 -9.69 -37.15 11.28
N GLY A 373 -11.02 -37.07 11.13
CA GLY A 373 -11.97 -37.28 12.22
C GLY A 373 -12.42 -36.02 12.96
N GLY A 374 -11.95 -34.84 12.54
CA GLY A 374 -12.36 -33.53 13.07
C GLY A 374 -13.47 -32.84 12.26
N SER A 375 -13.72 -31.57 12.57
CA SER A 375 -14.86 -30.82 12.06
C SER A 375 -14.46 -29.66 11.14
N PHE A 376 -15.05 -29.59 9.95
CA PHE A 376 -15.06 -28.40 9.09
C PHE A 376 -16.34 -27.60 9.36
N VAL A 377 -16.21 -26.38 9.88
CA VAL A 377 -17.33 -25.54 10.31
C VAL A 377 -17.38 -24.24 9.50
N SER A 378 -18.49 -24.05 8.79
CA SER A 378 -18.87 -22.87 8.01
C SER A 378 -19.32 -21.71 8.90
N ASN A 379 -19.45 -20.52 8.31
CA ASN A 379 -19.93 -19.33 8.99
C ASN A 379 -21.40 -19.43 9.43
N GLN A 380 -21.78 -18.55 10.35
CA GLN A 380 -23.14 -18.45 10.85
C GLN A 380 -24.10 -18.13 9.69
N GLY A 381 -25.25 -18.81 9.65
CA GLY A 381 -26.24 -18.64 8.58
C GLY A 381 -25.94 -19.40 7.29
N PHE A 382 -24.84 -20.16 7.22
CA PHE A 382 -24.50 -21.03 6.08
C PHE A 382 -24.39 -20.29 4.74
N GLN A 383 -23.91 -19.04 4.78
CA GLN A 383 -23.63 -18.27 3.55
C GLN A 383 -22.41 -18.80 2.82
N ASN A 384 -21.43 -19.32 3.58
CA ASN A 384 -20.30 -20.07 3.05
C ASN A 384 -20.47 -21.59 3.28
N GLY A 385 -19.50 -22.39 2.85
CA GLY A 385 -19.53 -23.86 2.89
C GLY A 385 -18.76 -24.46 1.73
N ILE A 386 -18.76 -25.79 1.60
CA ILE A 386 -18.11 -26.47 0.47
C ILE A 386 -19.10 -26.57 -0.69
N GLY A 387 -18.70 -26.05 -1.85
CA GLY A 387 -19.55 -25.94 -3.04
C GLY A 387 -19.12 -26.88 -4.16
N LEU A 388 -19.96 -27.85 -4.52
CA LEU A 388 -19.79 -28.69 -5.72
C LEU A 388 -20.54 -28.03 -6.88
N ASN A 389 -19.85 -27.15 -7.60
CA ASN A 389 -20.44 -26.26 -8.60
C ASN A 389 -20.15 -26.66 -10.06
N ASP A 390 -19.55 -27.83 -10.28
CA ASP A 390 -19.19 -28.35 -11.60
C ASP A 390 -19.35 -29.89 -11.61
N ASN A 391 -19.62 -30.48 -12.77
CA ASN A 391 -19.94 -31.89 -12.91
C ASN A 391 -18.76 -32.83 -12.69
N LEU A 392 -17.52 -32.32 -12.68
CA LEU A 392 -16.32 -33.08 -12.31
C LEU A 392 -15.95 -32.88 -10.83
N SER A 393 -16.70 -32.07 -10.08
CA SER A 393 -16.40 -31.80 -8.67
C SER A 393 -16.64 -33.05 -7.83
N LYS A 394 -15.65 -33.40 -7.01
CA LYS A 394 -15.77 -34.48 -6.04
C LYS A 394 -15.37 -34.02 -4.64
N LEU A 395 -16.25 -34.26 -3.69
CA LEU A 395 -15.94 -34.13 -2.27
C LEU A 395 -15.84 -35.52 -1.65
N SER A 396 -14.67 -35.87 -1.12
CA SER A 396 -14.45 -37.11 -0.39
C SER A 396 -14.43 -36.83 1.11
N ILE A 397 -15.11 -37.66 1.89
CA ILE A 397 -15.08 -37.61 3.36
C ILE A 397 -14.56 -38.95 3.88
N GLY A 398 -13.73 -38.92 4.91
CA GLY A 398 -13.20 -40.15 5.51
C GLY A 398 -12.78 -39.96 6.96
N ALA A 399 -12.47 -41.06 7.63
CA ALA A 399 -12.27 -41.17 9.09
C ALA A 399 -13.53 -41.00 9.93
N SER A 400 -13.67 -41.83 10.97
CA SER A 400 -14.78 -41.74 11.92
C SER A 400 -14.77 -40.39 12.64
N GLY A 401 -15.94 -39.75 12.71
CA GLY A 401 -16.09 -38.45 13.39
C GLY A 401 -15.91 -37.23 12.49
N THR A 402 -15.43 -37.41 11.25
CA THR A 402 -15.29 -36.28 10.33
C THR A 402 -16.64 -35.65 10.04
N SER A 403 -16.78 -34.35 10.27
CA SER A 403 -18.04 -33.62 10.07
C SER A 403 -17.86 -32.38 9.21
N ILE A 404 -18.79 -32.11 8.30
CA ILE A 404 -18.83 -30.88 7.50
C ILE A 404 -20.17 -30.20 7.77
N SER A 405 -20.14 -28.96 8.24
CA SER A 405 -21.36 -28.28 8.65
C SER A 405 -22.28 -27.89 7.47
N HIS A 406 -21.72 -27.61 6.29
CA HIS A 406 -22.51 -27.21 5.12
C HIS A 406 -21.85 -27.60 3.80
N VAL A 407 -22.60 -28.36 3.01
CA VAL A 407 -22.27 -28.70 1.63
C VAL A 407 -23.40 -28.20 0.73
N SER A 408 -23.04 -27.53 -0.36
CA SER A 408 -23.98 -27.10 -1.39
C SER A 408 -23.60 -27.64 -2.76
N ILE A 409 -24.57 -28.19 -3.49
CA ILE A 409 -24.39 -28.79 -4.81
C ILE A 409 -25.22 -28.02 -5.84
N THR A 410 -24.56 -27.35 -6.76
CA THR A 410 -25.22 -26.54 -7.81
C THR A 410 -24.97 -27.06 -9.21
N SER A 411 -24.13 -28.10 -9.38
CA SER A 411 -23.95 -28.76 -10.67
C SER A 411 -25.26 -29.43 -11.13
N PRO A 412 -25.61 -29.39 -12.43
CA PRO A 412 -26.82 -30.03 -12.96
C PRO A 412 -26.82 -31.55 -12.80
N ASP A 413 -25.67 -32.19 -13.04
CA ASP A 413 -25.43 -33.63 -12.90
C ASP A 413 -23.92 -33.89 -12.64
N GLY A 414 -23.55 -35.09 -12.19
CA GLY A 414 -22.16 -35.59 -12.20
C GLY A 414 -21.29 -35.29 -10.97
N ALA A 415 -21.67 -34.33 -10.13
CA ALA A 415 -20.97 -34.07 -8.88
C ALA A 415 -21.00 -35.31 -7.97
N ILE A 416 -19.86 -35.63 -7.34
CA ILE A 416 -19.72 -36.84 -6.52
C ILE A 416 -19.46 -36.45 -5.05
N LEU A 417 -20.24 -37.03 -4.16
CA LEU A 417 -19.96 -37.06 -2.73
C LEU A 417 -19.51 -38.48 -2.36
N GLU A 418 -18.23 -38.63 -2.08
CA GLU A 418 -17.58 -39.91 -1.81
C GLU A 418 -17.34 -40.10 -0.31
N VAL A 419 -17.49 -41.33 0.20
CA VAL A 419 -16.98 -41.72 1.52
C VAL A 419 -15.90 -42.79 1.38
N LYS A 420 -14.69 -42.44 1.83
CA LYS A 420 -13.49 -43.29 1.73
C LYS A 420 -13.36 -44.21 2.93
N LYS A 421 -13.07 -45.49 2.68
CA LYS A 421 -12.81 -46.51 3.70
C LYS A 421 -11.50 -46.25 4.43
N THR A 422 -10.46 -46.03 3.62
CA THR A 422 -9.09 -45.91 4.06
C THR A 422 -8.54 -44.56 3.65
N TRP A 423 -7.73 -43.98 4.53
CA TRP A 423 -6.94 -42.80 4.24
C TRP A 423 -5.57 -42.98 4.88
N VAL A 424 -4.55 -42.37 4.28
CA VAL A 424 -3.19 -42.41 4.80
C VAL A 424 -2.99 -41.21 5.69
N ASN A 425 -2.56 -41.42 6.93
CA ASN A 425 -2.25 -40.31 7.81
C ASN A 425 -0.85 -39.75 7.52
N GLU A 426 -0.81 -38.64 6.80
CA GLU A 426 0.42 -37.89 6.53
C GLU A 426 0.66 -36.75 7.54
N CYS A 427 -0.23 -36.56 8.51
CA CYS A 427 -0.25 -35.44 9.45
C CYS A 427 0.07 -35.81 10.91
N ASN A 428 0.64 -37.01 11.16
CA ASN A 428 0.93 -37.53 12.50
C ASN A 428 -0.30 -37.73 13.43
N GLN A 429 -1.50 -37.85 12.86
CA GLN A 429 -2.77 -38.00 13.58
C GLN A 429 -3.19 -39.47 13.88
N GLY A 430 -2.32 -40.43 13.57
CA GLY A 430 -2.59 -41.88 13.57
C GLY A 430 -3.29 -42.33 12.28
N ASP A 431 -2.92 -43.48 11.72
CA ASP A 431 -3.64 -44.06 10.59
C ASP A 431 -5.04 -44.52 11.05
N GLY A 432 -6.08 -44.09 10.34
CA GLY A 432 -7.44 -44.53 10.60
C GLY A 432 -7.77 -45.79 9.80
N GLU A 433 -7.58 -46.97 10.39
CA GLU A 433 -8.21 -48.20 9.87
C GLU A 433 -9.54 -48.48 10.60
N GLY A 434 -10.60 -48.74 9.83
CA GLY A 434 -11.72 -49.57 10.31
C GLY A 434 -13.00 -48.88 10.79
N ASN A 435 -13.16 -47.55 10.64
CA ASN A 435 -14.47 -46.90 10.78
C ASN A 435 -14.57 -45.72 9.82
N ALA A 436 -14.89 -46.02 8.57
CA ALA A 436 -15.03 -45.02 7.54
C ALA A 436 -16.38 -44.35 7.65
N GLY A 437 -16.39 -43.05 7.87
CA GLY A 437 -17.64 -42.33 7.87
C GLY A 437 -17.48 -40.84 7.75
N GLY A 438 -18.62 -40.17 7.68
CA GLY A 438 -18.70 -38.74 7.61
C GLY A 438 -20.06 -38.27 8.08
N ILE A 439 -20.11 -37.06 8.59
CA ILE A 439 -21.35 -36.37 8.92
C ILE A 439 -21.43 -35.12 8.06
N ILE A 440 -22.55 -34.92 7.39
CA ILE A 440 -22.89 -33.63 6.81
C ILE A 440 -24.08 -33.09 7.59
N GLU A 441 -23.88 -31.95 8.24
CA GLU A 441 -24.93 -31.34 9.04
C GLU A 441 -26.03 -30.80 8.13
N LYS A 442 -25.67 -29.98 7.14
CA LYS A 442 -26.60 -29.39 6.17
C LYS A 442 -26.18 -29.68 4.73
N LEU A 443 -27.08 -30.25 3.94
CA LEU A 443 -26.89 -30.52 2.52
C LEU A 443 -27.94 -29.77 1.70
N GLU A 444 -27.50 -28.80 0.90
CA GLU A 444 -28.34 -28.12 -0.09
C GLU A 444 -28.00 -28.61 -1.50
N HIS A 445 -28.99 -28.97 -2.32
CA HIS A 445 -28.73 -29.29 -3.72
C HIS A 445 -29.81 -28.75 -4.66
N LEU A 446 -29.36 -28.22 -5.80
CA LEU A 446 -30.22 -27.70 -6.86
C LEU A 446 -30.24 -28.59 -8.11
N GLY A 447 -29.21 -29.41 -8.31
CA GLY A 447 -29.13 -30.39 -9.40
C GLY A 447 -29.01 -31.83 -8.91
N GLY A 448 -28.81 -32.74 -9.86
CA GLY A 448 -28.51 -34.14 -9.62
C GLY A 448 -27.07 -34.35 -9.17
N PHE A 449 -26.84 -35.41 -8.39
CA PHE A 449 -25.51 -35.76 -7.89
C PHE A 449 -25.44 -37.25 -7.54
N GLN A 450 -24.24 -37.74 -7.27
CA GLN A 450 -23.99 -39.13 -6.91
C GLN A 450 -23.38 -39.23 -5.51
N PHE A 451 -23.93 -40.12 -4.69
CA PHE A 451 -23.22 -40.68 -3.55
C PHE A 451 -22.37 -41.85 -4.02
N ASP A 452 -21.11 -41.87 -3.60
CA ASP A 452 -20.19 -42.99 -3.82
C ASP A 452 -19.70 -43.50 -2.46
N LEU A 453 -20.21 -44.65 -2.03
CA LEU A 453 -19.93 -45.19 -0.70
C LEU A 453 -19.08 -46.46 -0.83
N GLU A 454 -17.86 -46.41 -0.29
CA GLU A 454 -17.01 -47.61 -0.20
C GLU A 454 -17.61 -48.63 0.78
N SER A 455 -17.25 -49.91 0.61
CA SER A 455 -17.70 -50.99 1.50
C SER A 455 -17.44 -50.68 2.98
N GLU A 456 -18.44 -50.94 3.83
CA GLU A 456 -18.38 -50.71 5.29
C GLU A 456 -18.23 -49.23 5.69
N SER A 457 -18.38 -48.30 4.75
CA SER A 457 -18.43 -46.87 5.05
C SER A 457 -19.81 -46.42 5.53
N ARG A 458 -19.87 -45.32 6.27
CA ARG A 458 -21.11 -44.73 6.77
C ARG A 458 -21.16 -43.22 6.57
N LEU A 459 -22.01 -42.74 5.68
CA LEU A 459 -22.37 -41.33 5.62
C LEU A 459 -23.59 -41.06 6.49
N THR A 460 -23.57 -40.03 7.32
CA THR A 460 -24.75 -39.55 8.04
C THR A 460 -25.09 -38.14 7.54
N LEU A 461 -26.32 -37.94 7.08
CA LEU A 461 -26.86 -36.63 6.76
C LEU A 461 -27.84 -36.26 7.87
N ASN A 462 -27.54 -35.24 8.66
CA ASN A 462 -28.42 -34.84 9.77
C ASN A 462 -29.66 -34.08 9.26
N ASP A 463 -29.49 -33.23 8.26
CA ASP A 463 -30.59 -32.53 7.60
C ASP A 463 -31.35 -33.41 6.58
N HIS A 464 -32.45 -32.88 6.07
CA HIS A 464 -33.35 -33.53 5.13
C HIS A 464 -32.73 -33.73 3.75
N LEU A 465 -32.78 -34.96 3.22
CA LEU A 465 -32.53 -35.21 1.81
C LEU A 465 -33.80 -34.92 0.99
N ARG A 466 -33.79 -33.90 0.14
CA ARG A 466 -34.95 -33.48 -0.66
C ARG A 466 -34.68 -33.49 -2.17
N ILE A 467 -35.16 -34.52 -2.84
CA ILE A 467 -35.03 -34.70 -4.29
C ILE A 467 -36.27 -34.15 -4.99
N LEU A 468 -36.14 -33.04 -5.71
CA LEU A 468 -37.21 -32.37 -6.44
C LEU A 468 -37.49 -33.00 -7.80
N ASP A 469 -38.62 -32.63 -8.42
CA ASP A 469 -38.96 -33.01 -9.80
C ASP A 469 -37.80 -32.67 -10.76
N ASN A 470 -37.52 -33.56 -11.69
CA ASN A 470 -36.40 -33.47 -12.65
C ASN A 470 -34.98 -33.52 -12.05
N GLN A 471 -34.83 -33.84 -10.76
CA GLN A 471 -33.52 -34.15 -10.17
C GLN A 471 -33.30 -35.67 -10.13
N THR A 472 -32.06 -36.08 -10.35
CA THR A 472 -31.64 -37.48 -10.18
C THR A 472 -30.53 -37.56 -9.14
N VAL A 473 -30.74 -38.34 -8.10
CA VAL A 473 -29.68 -38.70 -7.14
C VAL A 473 -29.33 -40.15 -7.33
N THR A 474 -28.06 -40.42 -7.57
CA THR A 474 -27.54 -41.79 -7.78
C THR A 474 -26.79 -42.25 -6.54
N PHE A 475 -27.01 -43.50 -6.15
CA PHE A 475 -26.20 -44.22 -5.18
C PHE A 475 -25.35 -45.23 -5.94
N GLY A 476 -24.03 -45.08 -5.83
CA GLY A 476 -23.05 -45.99 -6.38
C GLY A 476 -21.99 -46.37 -5.34
N GLY A 477 -20.95 -47.05 -5.82
CA GLY A 477 -19.80 -47.48 -5.04
C GLY A 477 -19.52 -48.97 -5.16
N THR A 478 -18.63 -49.48 -4.31
CA THR A 478 -18.17 -50.88 -4.34
C THR A 478 -19.08 -51.86 -3.59
N GLY A 479 -20.24 -51.38 -3.11
CA GLY A 479 -21.25 -52.15 -2.38
C GLY A 479 -20.96 -52.25 -0.87
N GLY A 480 -22.01 -52.25 -0.05
CA GLY A 480 -21.90 -52.46 1.40
C GLY A 480 -21.64 -51.21 2.26
N GLY A 481 -21.67 -50.01 1.68
CA GLY A 481 -21.73 -48.74 2.42
C GLY A 481 -23.14 -48.43 2.96
N ASN A 482 -23.23 -47.55 3.94
CA ASN A 482 -24.49 -47.17 4.60
C ASN A 482 -24.70 -45.65 4.54
N LEU A 483 -25.85 -45.22 4.01
CA LEU A 483 -26.32 -43.85 4.18
C LEU A 483 -27.35 -43.82 5.31
N VAL A 484 -27.09 -43.00 6.31
CA VAL A 484 -28.02 -42.72 7.39
C VAL A 484 -28.56 -41.31 7.22
N LEU A 485 -29.88 -41.20 7.18
CA LEU A 485 -30.59 -39.93 7.17
C LEU A 485 -31.07 -39.64 8.58
N GLY A 486 -31.02 -38.38 8.99
CA GLY A 486 -31.51 -37.91 10.29
C GLY A 486 -33.03 -37.98 10.36
N ASP A 487 -33.71 -36.86 10.06
CA ASP A 487 -35.12 -36.73 10.38
C ASP A 487 -36.08 -37.19 9.27
N ASN A 488 -35.94 -36.70 8.03
CA ASN A 488 -36.85 -37.05 6.92
C ASN A 488 -36.13 -37.06 5.56
N ALA A 489 -36.69 -37.82 4.61
CA ALA A 489 -36.36 -37.77 3.19
C ALA A 489 -37.61 -37.43 2.37
N SER A 490 -37.48 -36.58 1.35
CA SER A 490 -38.56 -36.25 0.41
C SER A 490 -38.11 -36.57 -1.00
N LEU A 491 -38.88 -37.41 -1.71
CA LEU A 491 -38.57 -37.86 -3.07
C LEU A 491 -39.72 -37.53 -4.02
N ALA A 492 -39.53 -36.51 -4.84
CA ALA A 492 -40.39 -36.17 -5.98
C ALA A 492 -39.71 -36.52 -7.32
N GLY A 493 -38.38 -36.42 -7.39
CA GLY A 493 -37.57 -36.83 -8.54
C GLY A 493 -37.16 -38.31 -8.53
N THR A 494 -36.00 -38.60 -9.14
CA THR A 494 -35.48 -39.96 -9.31
C THR A 494 -34.39 -40.28 -8.30
N LEU A 495 -34.53 -41.39 -7.59
CA LEU A 495 -33.48 -42.01 -6.77
C LEU A 495 -33.01 -43.29 -7.47
N LEU A 496 -31.78 -43.29 -7.99
CA LEU A 496 -31.20 -44.45 -8.64
C LEU A 496 -30.30 -45.21 -7.65
N LEU A 497 -30.59 -46.48 -7.41
CA LEU A 497 -29.78 -47.35 -6.57
C LEU A 497 -29.02 -48.33 -7.47
N ASN A 498 -27.74 -48.08 -7.71
CA ASN A 498 -26.89 -48.98 -8.47
C ASN A 498 -26.26 -49.97 -7.48
N ALA A 499 -26.67 -51.23 -7.57
CA ALA A 499 -26.19 -52.34 -6.75
C ALA A 499 -24.84 -52.88 -7.23
#